data_AF-A0A7V6DYR9-F1
#
_entry.id   AF-A0A7V6DYR9-F1
#
_cell.length_a   1.000
_cell.length_b   1.000
_cell.length_c   1.000
_cell.angle_alpha   90.00
_cell.angle_beta   90.00
_cell.angle_gamma   90.00
#
_symmetry.space_group_name_H-M   'P 1'
#
loop_
_entity.id
_entity.type
_entity.pdbx_description
1 polymer ?
#
loop_
_entity_poly.entity_id
_entity_poly.type
_entity_poly.pdbx_seq_one_letter_code
_entity_poly.pdbx_strand_id
1 'polypeptide(L)' 'MMNLEEYIDHHITPEDPVLHELFRQTHLRTVNPHQVSGHRLGSLLTLISQMMQPHYVLEIGTFTGY' A
#
# COMPACT_ATOMS: atom_id res chain seq x y z
N MET A 1 11.76 22.32 2.07
CA MET A 1 12.78 21.27 2.23
C MET A 1 12.02 19.96 2.13
N MET A 2 12.34 19.09 1.17
CA MET A 2 11.61 17.85 0.98
C MET A 2 11.85 16.94 2.19
N ASN A 3 10.79 16.38 2.77
CA ASN A 3 10.95 15.46 3.91
C ASN A 3 11.35 14.05 3.41
N LEU A 4 11.75 13.16 4.33
CA LEU A 4 12.21 11.82 3.96
C LEU A 4 11.12 10.99 3.26
N GLU A 5 9.85 11.16 3.65
CA GLU A 5 8.73 10.43 3.05
C GLU A 5 8.50 10.87 1.60
N GLU A 6 8.48 12.17 1.35
CA GLU A 6 8.39 12.74 0.00
C GLU A 6 9.58 12.32 -0.87
N TYR A 7 10.78 12.20 -0.30
CA TYR A 7 11.93 11.65 -1.02
C TYR A 7 11.68 10.21 -1.45
N ILE A 8 11.23 9.35 -0.54
CA ILE A 8 10.96 7.94 -0.84
C ILE A 8 9.86 7.82 -1.89
N ASP A 9 8.75 8.53 -1.73
CA ASP A 9 7.60 8.44 -2.63
C ASP A 9 7.96 8.86 -4.08
N HIS A 10 8.93 9.78 -4.25
CA HIS A 10 9.45 10.15 -5.58
C HIS A 10 10.45 9.16 -6.19
N HIS A 11 11.01 8.22 -5.42
CA HIS A 11 12.07 7.30 -5.88
C HIS A 11 11.65 5.83 -5.87
N ILE A 12 10.42 5.50 -5.47
CA ILE A 12 9.84 4.16 -5.60
C ILE A 12 8.93 4.07 -6.84
N THR A 13 8.53 2.85 -7.20
CA THR A 13 7.55 2.62 -8.26
C THR A 13 6.28 3.44 -7.98
N PRO A 14 5.70 4.14 -8.96
CA PRO A 14 4.45 4.88 -8.76
C PRO A 14 3.29 3.99 -8.30
N GLU A 15 2.41 4.54 -7.46
CA GLU A 15 1.22 3.86 -6.98
C GLU A 15 0.23 3.61 -8.13
N ASP A 16 -0.40 2.43 -8.17
CA ASP A 16 -1.49 2.19 -9.10
C ASP A 16 -2.66 3.14 -8.78
N PRO A 17 -3.22 3.87 -9.77
CA PRO A 17 -4.38 4.73 -9.56
C PRO A 17 -5.55 4.06 -8.83
N VAL A 18 -5.77 2.76 -8.99
CA VAL A 18 -6.83 2.03 -8.28
C VAL A 18 -6.56 1.94 -6.78
N LEU A 19 -5.30 1.70 -6.41
CA LEU A 19 -4.86 1.62 -5.02
C LEU A 19 -4.91 2.99 -4.36
N HIS A 20 -4.47 4.03 -5.08
CA HIS A 20 -4.59 5.41 -4.60
C HIS A 20 -6.06 5.77 -4.32
N GLU A 21 -6.97 5.46 -5.24
CA GLU A 21 -8.40 5.73 -5.04
C GLU A 21 -8.96 4.92 -3.86
N LEU A 22 -8.57 3.66 -3.71
CA LEU A 22 -8.97 2.84 -2.56
C LEU A 22 -8.47 3.44 -1.25
N PHE A 23 -7.20 3.83 -1.17
CA PHE A 23 -6.61 4.51 -0.01
C PHE A 23 -7.40 5.77 0.37
N ARG A 24 -7.76 6.59 -0.64
CA ARG A 24 -8.59 7.76 -0.46
C ARG A 24 -9.99 7.41 0.06
N GLN A 25 -10.64 6.39 -0.50
CA GLN A 25 -11.96 5.94 -0.03
C GLN A 25 -11.91 5.41 1.41
N THR A 26 -10.85 4.68 1.77
CA THR A 26 -10.64 4.21 3.14
C THR A 26 -10.58 5.37 4.12
N HIS A 27 -9.83 6.44 3.80
CA HIS A 27 -9.73 7.65 4.63
C HIS A 27 -11.05 8.40 4.77
N LEU A 28 -11.91 8.35 3.75
CA LEU A 28 -13.19 9.07 3.76
C LEU A 28 -14.33 8.29 4.42
N ARG A 29 -14.28 6.95 4.40
CA ARG A 29 -15.46 6.11 4.69
C ARG A 29 -15.31 5.16 5.87
N THR A 30 -14.12 5.05 6.46
CA THR A 30 -13.87 4.08 7.55
C THR A 30 -13.48 4.77 8.85
N VAL A 31 -13.82 4.12 9.97
CA VAL A 31 -13.29 4.48 11.29
C VAL A 31 -11.87 3.91 11.39
N ASN A 32 -10.91 4.73 11.84
CA ASN A 32 -9.48 4.38 11.94
C ASN A 32 -8.81 4.01 10.60
N PRO A 33 -8.78 4.92 9.61
CA PRO A 33 -8.28 4.63 8.26
C PRO A 33 -6.77 4.36 8.20
N HIS A 34 -6.01 4.71 9.24
CA HIS A 34 -4.57 4.46 9.35
C HIS A 34 -4.19 2.96 9.40
N GLN A 35 -5.18 2.06 9.49
CA GLN A 35 -4.97 0.61 9.41
C GLN A 35 -4.65 0.12 7.99
N VAL A 36 -4.87 0.94 6.96
CA VAL A 36 -4.52 0.60 5.57
C VAL A 36 -3.01 0.60 5.38
N SER A 37 -2.49 -0.35 4.59
CA SER A 37 -1.05 -0.46 4.33
C SER A 37 -0.46 0.75 3.60
N GLY A 38 -1.19 1.29 2.61
CA GLY A 38 -0.75 2.41 1.79
C GLY A 38 0.43 2.08 0.89
N HIS A 39 0.83 3.07 0.08
CA HIS A 39 1.75 2.88 -1.04
C HIS A 39 3.06 2.19 -0.66
N ARG A 40 3.79 2.73 0.32
CA ARG A 40 5.12 2.23 0.68
C ARG A 40 5.14 0.78 1.13
N LEU A 41 4.20 0.39 2.01
CA LEU A 41 4.11 -1.01 2.48
C LEU A 41 3.57 -1.93 1.39
N GLY A 42 2.59 -1.47 0.59
CA GLY A 42 2.08 -2.21 -0.56
C GLY A 42 3.17 -2.51 -1.59
N SER A 43 4.05 -1.54 -1.88
CA SER A 43 5.21 -1.74 -2.78
C SER A 43 6.18 -2.76 -2.21
N LEU A 44 6.44 -2.74 -0.89
CA LEU A 44 7.31 -3.73 -0.24
C LEU A 44 6.73 -5.14 -0.31
N LEU A 45 5.43 -5.31 -0.01
CA LEU A 45 4.76 -6.61 -0.09
C LEU A 45 4.72 -7.14 -1.53
N THR A 46 4.51 -6.24 -2.50
CA THR A 46 4.59 -6.55 -3.93
C THR A 46 5.96 -7.07 -4.31
N LEU A 47 7.03 -6.38 -3.88
CA LEU A 47 8.41 -6.79 -4.12
C LEU A 47 8.67 -8.19 -3.52
N ILE A 48 8.26 -8.42 -2.27
CA ILE A 48 8.41 -9.73 -1.61
C ILE A 48 7.67 -10.82 -2.38
N SER A 49 6.42 -10.58 -2.79
CA SER A 49 5.63 -11.54 -3.56
C SER A 49 6.27 -11.87 -4.90
N GLN A 50 6.75 -10.85 -5.63
CA GLN A 50 7.45 -11.04 -6.91
C GLN A 50 8.75 -11.82 -6.76
N MET A 51 9.53 -11.53 -5.71
CA MET A 51 10.78 -12.24 -5.42
C MET A 51 10.57 -13.70 -5.03
N MET A 52 9.55 -13.96 -4.21
CA MET A 52 9.29 -15.29 -3.66
C MET A 52 8.47 -16.19 -4.60
N GLN A 53 7.74 -15.61 -5.55
CA GLN A 53 6.81 -16.30 -6.45
C GLN A 53 5.94 -17.33 -5.72
N PRO A 54 5.21 -16.94 -4.66
CA PRO A 54 4.49 -17.89 -3.83
C PRO A 54 3.33 -18.52 -4.61
N HIS A 55 3.13 -19.83 -4.42
CA HIS A 55 1.96 -20.51 -4.99
C HIS A 55 0.67 -20.25 -4.18
N TYR A 56 0.82 -19.96 -2.88
CA TYR A 56 -0.29 -19.67 -1.97
C TYR A 56 0.04 -18.46 -1.12
N VAL A 57 -0.94 -17.56 -0.95
CA VAL A 57 -0.86 -16.39 -0.07
C VAL A 57 -2.02 -16.47 0.92
N LEU A 58 -1.73 -16.27 2.20
CA LEU A 58 -2.73 -16.13 3.26
C LEU A 58 -2.66 -14.72 3.81
N GLU A 59 -3.75 -13.98 3.69
CA GLU A 59 -3.91 -12.67 4.28
C GLU A 59 -4.76 -12.78 5.55
N ILE A 60 -4.24 -12.26 6.67
CA ILE A 60 -4.95 -12.24 7.95
C ILE A 60 -5.19 -10.79 8.31
N GLY A 61 -6.44 -10.34 8.13
CA GLY A 61 -6.85 -8.95 8.36
C GLY A 61 -6.81 -8.12 7.08
N THR A 62 -7.85 -8.25 6.25
CA THR A 62 -7.96 -7.58 4.94
C THR A 62 -8.32 -6.09 5.02
N PHE A 63 -8.97 -5.67 6.10
CA PHE A 63 -9.53 -4.31 6.24
C PHE A 63 -10.32 -3.88 4.98
N THR A 64 -9.84 -2.89 4.22
CA THR A 64 -10.46 -2.44 2.97
C THR A 64 -9.90 -3.11 1.71
N GLY A 65 -8.92 -4.00 1.84
CA GLY A 65 -8.33 -4.76 0.73
C GLY A 65 -7.42 -3.93 -0.16
N TYR A 66 -6.61 -3.05 0.44
CA TYR A 66 -5.53 -2.33 -0.25
C TYR A 66 -4.36 -3.28 -0.50
#